data_AF-A0A9E3QZM5-F1
#
_entry.id   AF-A0A9E3QZM5-F1
#
_cell.length_a   1.000
_cell.length_b   1.000
_cell.length_c   1.000
_cell.angle_alpha   90.00
_cell.angle_beta   90.00
_cell.angle_gamma   90.00
#
_symmetry.space_group_name_H-M   'P 1'
#
loop_
_entity.id
_entity.type
_entity.pdbx_description
1 polymer ?
#
loop_
_entity_poly.entity_id
_entity_poly.type
_entity_poly.pdbx_seq_one_letter_code
_entity_poly.pdbx_strand_id
1 'polypeptide(L)'
;MAKKPAAATQEAPAPAPLPETNYPTIEGLIETASPEELAGVFTPVKEALAGLKGPKADAAKKVAKGIERAEELLSYLLQVREKLETERAGGGSKGR
;
A
#
# COMPACT_ATOMS: atom_id res chain seq x y z
N MET A 1 12.46 48.60 34.24
CA MET A 1 12.32 47.76 33.04
C MET A 1 12.59 46.31 33.45
N ALA A 2 11.56 45.46 33.56
CA ALA A 2 11.72 44.07 33.97
C ALA A 2 11.66 43.15 32.74
N LYS A 3 12.78 42.50 32.40
CA LYS A 3 12.84 41.46 31.36
C LYS A 3 12.28 40.14 31.94
N LYS A 4 11.17 39.66 31.39
CA LYS A 4 10.63 38.33 31.64
C LYS A 4 11.38 37.33 30.72
N PRO A 5 11.95 36.22 31.22
CA PRO A 5 12.56 35.23 30.35
C PRO A 5 11.47 34.44 29.62
N ALA A 6 11.60 34.36 28.30
CA ALA A 6 10.76 33.50 27.46
C ALA A 6 11.09 32.04 27.78
N ALA A 7 10.05 31.28 28.14
CA ALA A 7 10.15 29.85 28.39
C ALA A 7 10.61 29.14 27.11
N ALA A 8 11.70 28.38 27.21
CA ALA A 8 12.16 27.51 26.13
C ALA A 8 11.06 26.49 25.82
N THR A 9 10.52 26.57 24.60
CA THR A 9 9.63 25.56 24.04
C THR A 9 10.43 24.25 23.97
N GLN A 10 10.11 23.28 24.83
CA GLN A 10 10.63 21.93 24.71
C GLN A 10 10.07 21.33 23.42
N GLU A 11 10.93 21.15 22.41
CA GLU A 11 10.62 20.35 21.23
C GLU A 11 10.28 18.92 21.70
N ALA A 12 9.08 18.46 21.35
CA ALA A 12 8.69 17.09 21.61
C ALA A 12 9.64 16.13 20.87
N PRO A 13 10.10 15.04 21.51
CA PRO A 13 10.98 14.09 20.85
C PRO A 13 10.33 13.54 19.58
N ALA A 14 11.09 13.51 18.48
CA ALA A 14 10.63 12.95 17.22
C ALA A 14 10.17 11.49 17.43
N PRO A 15 9.03 11.07 16.84
CA PRO A 15 8.57 9.70 16.96
C PRO A 15 9.62 8.75 16.40
N ALA A 16 9.89 7.67 17.13
CA ALA A 16 10.81 6.63 16.69
C ALA A 16 10.36 6.06 15.33
N PRO A 17 11.29 5.75 14.42
CA PRO A 17 10.94 5.15 13.14
C PRO A 17 10.25 3.81 13.39
N LEU A 18 9.14 3.60 12.68
CA LEU A 18 8.48 2.29 12.67
C LEU A 18 9.46 1.24 12.13
N PRO A 19 9.43 0.00 12.64
CA PRO A 19 10.26 -1.06 12.10
C PRO A 19 9.99 -1.23 10.60
N GLU A 20 11.04 -1.18 9.79
CA GLU A 20 10.97 -1.44 8.36
C GLU A 20 10.51 -2.87 8.14
N THR A 21 9.24 -3.03 7.76
CA THR A 21 8.71 -4.32 7.35
C THR A 21 8.79 -4.38 5.84
N ASN A 22 9.83 -5.04 5.33
CA ASN A 22 10.05 -5.16 3.88
C ASN A 22 9.27 -6.34 3.32
N TYR A 23 8.62 -6.14 2.18
CA TYR A 23 7.84 -7.16 1.48
C TYR A 23 8.35 -7.28 0.04
N PRO A 24 9.56 -7.83 -0.17
CA PRO A 24 10.28 -7.75 -1.43
C PRO A 24 9.51 -8.34 -2.61
N THR A 25 8.69 -9.37 -2.37
CA THR A 25 7.84 -9.97 -3.41
C THR A 25 6.71 -9.04 -3.84
N ILE A 26 6.09 -8.33 -2.89
CA ILE A 26 5.01 -7.37 -3.19
C ILE A 26 5.59 -6.14 -3.87
N GLU A 27 6.73 -5.64 -3.37
CA GLU A 27 7.47 -4.54 -3.97
C GLU A 27 7.83 -4.84 -5.44
N GLY A 28 8.50 -5.97 -5.68
CA GLY A 28 8.88 -6.38 -7.04
C GLY A 28 7.67 -6.57 -7.95
N LEU A 29 6.56 -7.12 -7.43
CA LEU A 29 5.32 -7.26 -8.19
C LEU A 29 4.77 -5.89 -8.61
N ILE A 30 4.66 -4.92 -7.68
CA ILE A 30 4.09 -3.59 -7.97
C ILE A 30 4.99 -2.80 -8.94
N GLU A 31 6.31 -2.96 -8.85
CA GLU A 31 7.26 -2.29 -9.72
C GLU A 31 7.18 -2.75 -11.18
N THR A 32 6.95 -4.04 -11.43
CA THR A 32 7.00 -4.59 -12.79
C THR A 32 5.64 -4.89 -13.40
N ALA A 33 4.62 -5.16 -12.58
CA ALA A 33 3.33 -5.62 -13.08
C ALA A 33 2.54 -4.50 -13.77
N SER A 34 1.88 -4.88 -14.85
CA SER A 34 0.83 -4.10 -15.49
C SER A 34 -0.46 -4.10 -14.65
N PRO A 35 -1.37 -3.13 -14.89
CA PRO A 35 -2.68 -3.12 -14.25
C PRO A 35 -3.48 -4.41 -14.50
N GLU A 36 -3.35 -4.99 -15.70
CA GLU A 36 -4.05 -6.21 -16.12
C GLU A 36 -3.54 -7.44 -15.37
N GLU A 37 -2.22 -7.56 -15.19
CA GLU A 37 -1.62 -8.64 -14.41
C GLU A 37 -2.05 -8.57 -12.95
N LEU A 38 -2.04 -7.37 -12.34
CA LEU A 38 -2.49 -7.17 -10.95
C LEU A 38 -3.96 -7.52 -10.76
N ALA A 39 -4.83 -7.16 -11.71
CA ALA A 39 -6.24 -7.54 -11.68
C ALA A 39 -6.47 -9.06 -11.80
N GLY A 40 -5.52 -9.78 -12.41
CA GLY A 40 -5.58 -11.23 -12.61
C GLY A 40 -4.97 -12.08 -11.49
N VAL A 41 -4.21 -11.48 -10.55
CA VAL A 41 -3.43 -12.21 -9.53
C VAL A 41 -4.24 -13.26 -8.78
N PHE A 42 -5.47 -12.93 -8.39
CA PHE A 42 -6.31 -13.82 -7.58
C PHE A 42 -7.36 -14.59 -8.37
N THR A 43 -7.41 -14.46 -9.70
CA THR A 43 -8.41 -15.14 -10.54
C THR A 43 -8.46 -16.66 -10.30
N PRO A 44 -7.33 -17.40 -10.31
CA PRO A 44 -7.36 -18.85 -10.08
C PRO A 44 -7.91 -19.22 -8.70
N VAL A 45 -7.64 -18.38 -7.69
CA VAL A 45 -8.11 -18.60 -6.31
C VAL A 45 -9.61 -18.31 -6.22
N LYS A 46 -10.10 -17.22 -6.83
CA LYS A 46 -11.54 -16.89 -6.86
C LYS A 46 -12.35 -18.00 -7.55
N GLU A 47 -11.85 -18.53 -8.66
CA GLU A 47 -12.48 -19.66 -9.36
C GLU A 47 -12.54 -20.91 -8.49
N ALA A 48 -11.43 -21.26 -7.82
CA ALA A 48 -11.39 -22.40 -6.90
C ALA A 48 -12.36 -22.23 -5.72
N LEU A 49 -12.46 -21.03 -5.16
CA LEU A 49 -13.37 -20.72 -4.05
C LEU A 49 -14.84 -20.79 -4.48
N ALA A 50 -15.18 -20.31 -5.68
CA ALA A 50 -16.53 -20.38 -6.23
C ALA A 50 -17.01 -21.83 -6.43
N GLY A 51 -16.09 -22.77 -6.66
CA GLY A 51 -16.39 -24.20 -6.78
C GLY A 51 -16.68 -24.91 -5.44
N LEU A 52 -16.38 -24.29 -4.29
CA LEU A 52 -16.54 -24.94 -2.99
C LEU A 52 -18.00 -24.98 -2.54
N LYS A 53 -18.47 -26.17 -2.18
CA LYS A 53 -19.85 -26.44 -1.72
C LYS A 53 -19.87 -27.04 -0.32
N GLY A 54 -21.07 -27.07 0.26
CA GLY A 54 -21.33 -27.70 1.56
C GLY A 54 -20.67 -26.94 2.72
N PRO A 55 -20.11 -27.63 3.73
CA PRO A 55 -19.67 -27.01 4.99
C PRO A 55 -18.53 -25.98 4.83
N LYS A 56 -17.84 -25.95 3.68
CA LYS A 56 -16.77 -24.99 3.38
C LYS A 56 -17.25 -23.73 2.64
N ALA A 57 -18.52 -23.68 2.20
CA ALA A 57 -19.01 -22.58 1.38
C ALA A 57 -18.92 -21.21 2.07
N ASP A 58 -19.26 -21.13 3.37
CA ASP A 58 -19.21 -19.86 4.09
C ASP A 58 -17.79 -19.42 4.43
N ALA A 59 -16.87 -20.38 4.63
CA ALA A 59 -15.45 -20.06 4.71
C ALA A 59 -14.93 -19.51 3.37
N ALA A 60 -15.34 -20.12 2.25
CA ALA A 60 -14.95 -19.67 0.92
C ALA A 60 -15.39 -18.22 0.64
N LYS A 61 -16.63 -17.85 1.02
CA LYS A 61 -17.13 -16.47 0.93
C LYS A 61 -16.30 -15.49 1.76
N LYS A 62 -15.84 -15.88 2.95
CA LYS A 62 -14.99 -15.02 3.79
C LYS A 62 -13.63 -14.79 3.15
N VAL A 63 -13.03 -15.83 2.57
CA VAL A 63 -11.76 -15.72 1.85
C VAL A 63 -11.93 -14.84 0.61
N ALA A 64 -13.03 -15.00 -0.14
CA ALA A 64 -13.33 -14.15 -1.30
C ALA A 64 -13.38 -12.65 -0.93
N LYS A 65 -14.03 -12.29 0.18
CA LYS A 65 -14.01 -10.90 0.70
C LYS A 65 -12.61 -10.42 1.08
N GLY A 66 -11.78 -11.30 1.63
CA GLY A 66 -10.38 -10.98 1.93
C GLY A 66 -9.57 -10.70 0.66
N ILE A 67 -9.84 -11.47 -0.41
CA ILE A 67 -9.24 -11.27 -1.73
C ILE A 67 -9.67 -9.94 -2.33
N GLU A 68 -10.96 -9.59 -2.29
CA GLU A 68 -11.46 -8.29 -2.78
C GLU A 68 -10.68 -7.13 -2.13
N ARG A 69 -10.49 -7.18 -0.82
CA ARG A 69 -9.71 -6.16 -0.10
C ARG A 69 -8.22 -6.17 -0.47
N ALA A 70 -7.64 -7.33 -0.78
CA ALA A 70 -6.26 -7.41 -1.25
C ALA A 70 -6.12 -6.80 -2.66
N GLU A 71 -7.10 -7.01 -3.54
CA GLU A 71 -7.14 -6.41 -4.88
C GLU A 71 -7.23 -4.88 -4.81
N GLU A 72 -8.06 -4.34 -3.91
CA GLU A 72 -8.14 -2.90 -3.64
C GLU A 72 -6.78 -2.32 -3.19
N LEU A 73 -6.08 -3.02 -2.29
CA LEU A 73 -4.77 -2.59 -1.80
C LEU A 73 -3.70 -2.62 -2.91
N LEU A 74 -3.66 -3.67 -3.73
CA LEU A 74 -2.72 -3.75 -4.86
C LEU A 74 -2.97 -2.64 -5.88
N SER A 75 -4.24 -2.35 -6.19
CA SER A 75 -4.62 -1.23 -7.06
C SER A 75 -4.17 0.11 -6.48
N TYR A 76 -4.36 0.33 -5.18
CA TYR A 76 -3.88 1.53 -4.52
C TYR A 76 -2.36 1.69 -4.57
N LEU A 77 -1.60 0.60 -4.35
CA LEU A 77 -0.15 0.62 -4.45
C LEU A 77 0.34 0.97 -5.87
N LEU A 78 -0.32 0.45 -6.90
CA LEU A 78 -0.03 0.81 -8.29
C LEU A 78 -0.26 2.31 -8.54
N GLN A 79 -1.38 2.86 -8.09
CA GLN A 79 -1.67 4.30 -8.21
C GLN A 79 -0.63 5.16 -7.49
N VAL A 80 -0.16 4.73 -6.32
CA VAL A 80 0.91 5.43 -5.58
C VAL A 80 2.21 5.39 -6.38
N ARG A 81 2.59 4.23 -6.95
CA ARG A 81 3.75 4.11 -7.82
C ARG A 81 3.68 5.08 -9.00
N GLU A 82 2.57 5.08 -9.73
CA GLU A 82 2.37 5.97 -10.90
C GLU A 82 2.48 7.45 -10.54
N LYS A 83 1.95 7.85 -9.38
CA LYS A 83 2.10 9.21 -8.85
C LYS A 83 3.56 9.55 -8.55
N LEU A 84 4.29 8.66 -7.88
CA LEU A 84 5.70 8.87 -7.57
C LEU A 84 6.58 8.95 -8.83
N GLU A 85 6.29 8.13 -9.85
CA GLU A 85 6.97 8.21 -11.14
C GLU A 85 6.69 9.54 -11.85
N THR A 86 5.45 10.01 -11.82
CA THR A 86 5.06 11.32 -12.37
C THR A 86 5.73 12.47 -11.64
N GLU A 87 5.78 12.44 -10.30
CA GLU A 87 6.46 13.45 -9.47
C GLU A 87 7.97 13.48 -9.76
N ARG A 88 8.61 12.31 -9.92
CA ARG A 88 10.03 12.23 -10.30
C ARG A 88 10.28 12.81 -11.70
N ALA A 89 9.40 12.53 -12.66
CA ALA A 89 9.51 13.06 -14.01
C ALA A 89 9.26 14.58 -14.07
N GLY A 90 8.31 15.10 -13.29
CA GLY A 90 7.98 16.53 -13.22
C GLY A 90 8.93 17.37 -12.36
N GLY A 91 9.54 16.78 -11.33
CA GLY A 91 10.46 17.45 -10.40
C GLY A 91 11.81 17.83 -11.01
N GLY A 92 12.17 17.31 -12.18
CA GLY A 92 13.40 17.65 -12.90
C GLY A 92 13.38 19.00 -13.65
N SER A 93 12.20 19.64 -13.80
CA SER A 93 12.06 20.83 -14.66
C SER A 93 12.09 22.17 -13.91
N LYS A 94 12.32 22.19 -12.60
CA LYS A 94 12.34 23.43 -11.81
C LYS A 94 13.52 23.46 -10.85
N GLY A 95 14.74 23.46 -11.41
CA GLY A 95 15.96 23.58 -10.61
C GLY A 95 17.25 23.17 -11.31
N ARG A 96 17.50 23.65 -12.53
CA ARG A 96 18.84 23.89 -13.09
C ARG A 96 18.79 25.08 -14.03
#